data_AF-A0A1H0NGF8-F1
#
_entry.id   AF-A0A1H0NGF8-F1
#
_cell.length_a   1.000
_cell.length_b   1.000
_cell.length_c   1.000
_cell.angle_alpha   90.00
_cell.angle_beta   90.00
_cell.angle_gamma   90.00
#
_symmetry.space_group_name_H-M   'P 1'
#
loop_
_entity.id
_entity.type
_entity.pdbx_description
1 polymer ?
#
loop_
_entity_poly.entity_id
_entity_poly.type
_entity_poly.pdbx_seq_one_letter_code
_entity_poly.pdbx_strand_id
1 'polypeptide(L)' 'MLYRLIITKAKKNYYVGVSFSGTKYKVYNNEYIGSYKVGSDISFYAKKESGFFKDVLIPISDEEAGVKIINNDL' A
#
# COMPACT_ATOMS: atom_id res chain seq x y z
N MET A 1 7.11 -1.92 -5.56
CA MET A 1 7.23 -3.23 -4.86
C MET A 1 5.87 -3.60 -4.26
N LEU A 2 5.53 -4.88 -4.14
CA LEU A 2 4.32 -5.32 -3.46
C LEU A 2 4.50 -5.24 -1.94
N TYR A 3 3.54 -4.63 -1.26
CA TYR A 3 3.48 -4.57 0.20
C TYR A 3 2.19 -5.21 0.69
N ARG A 4 2.26 -5.89 1.84
CA ARG A 4 1.09 -6.39 2.56
C ARG A 4 1.08 -5.87 4.00
N LEU A 5 -0.02 -5.25 4.42
CA LEU A 5 -0.13 -4.57 5.71
C LEU A 5 -1.49 -4.84 6.36
N ILE A 6 -1.50 -4.87 7.69
CA ILE A 6 -2.73 -4.71 8.48
C ILE A 6 -2.92 -3.21 8.75
N ILE A 7 -4.08 -2.66 8.39
CA ILE A 7 -4.43 -1.26 8.70
C ILE A 7 -4.71 -1.11 10.19
N THR A 8 -3.95 -0.24 10.85
CA THR A 8 -4.07 0.03 12.29
C THR A 8 -4.69 1.40 12.59
N LYS A 9 -4.60 2.35 11.66
CA LYS A 9 -5.29 3.65 11.74
C LYS A 9 -5.75 4.10 10.36
N ALA A 10 -6.96 4.65 10.28
CA ALA A 10 -7.49 5.29 9.08
C ALA A 10 -7.71 6.79 9.34
N LYS A 11 -7.23 7.63 8.42
CA LYS A 11 -7.49 9.08 8.39
C LYS A 11 -7.91 9.48 6.97
N LYS A 12 -8.46 10.69 6.84
CA LYS A 12 -8.94 11.23 5.55
C LYS A 12 -7.91 11.08 4.41
N ASN A 13 -6.66 11.46 4.66
CA ASN A 13 -5.63 11.56 3.61
C ASN A 13 -4.58 10.44 3.66
N TYR A 14 -4.63 9.54 4.66
CA TYR A 14 -3.63 8.49 4.80
C TYR A 14 -4.09 7.39 5.77
N TYR A 15 -3.47 6.22 5.63
CA TYR A 15 -3.58 5.11 6.56
C TYR A 15 -2.26 4.90 7.30
N VAL A 16 -2.32 4.20 8.44
CA VAL A 16 -1.14 3.63 9.09
C VAL A 16 -1.30 2.13 9.06
N GLY A 17 -0.37 1.45 8.41
CA GLY A 17 -0.31 0.00 8.34
C GLY A 17 0.89 -0.55 9.08
N VAL A 18 0.80 -1.81 9.50
CA VAL A 18 1.93 -2.57 10.04
C VAL A 18 2.17 -3.81 9.17
N SER A 19 3.43 -4.07 8.82
CA SER A 19 3.81 -5.31 8.14
C SER A 19 3.84 -6.47 9.13
N PHE A 20 3.88 -7.70 8.61
CA PHE A 20 4.04 -8.90 9.43
C PHE A 20 5.39 -8.97 10.16
N SER A 21 6.40 -8.23 9.70
CA SER A 21 7.66 -8.01 10.41
C SER A 21 7.58 -6.92 11.50
N GLY A 22 6.41 -6.34 11.74
CA GLY A 22 6.20 -5.29 12.75
C GLY A 22 6.58 -3.87 12.31
N THR A 23 7.00 -3.68 11.05
CA THR A 23 7.38 -2.35 10.54
C THR A 23 6.13 -1.51 10.28
N LYS A 24 6.11 -0.28 10.80
CA LYS A 24 4.99 0.65 10.63
C LYS A 24 5.23 1.59 9.45
N TYR A 25 4.23 1.68 8.59
CA TYR A 25 4.26 2.55 7.41
C TYR A 25 3.11 3.56 7.48
N LYS A 26 3.35 4.76 6.94
CA LYS A 26 2.28 5.66 6.52
C LYS A 26 1.92 5.30 5.07
N VAL A 27 0.66 5.10 4.76
CA VAL A 27 0.20 4.82 3.38
C VAL A 27 -0.58 6.02 2.90
N TYR A 28 -0.17 6.63 1.80
CA TYR A 28 -0.90 7.76 1.21
C TYR A 28 -2.24 7.28 0.62
N ASN A 29 -3.29 8.07 0.79
CA ASN A 29 -4.60 7.76 0.22
C ASN A 29 -4.73 8.46 -1.15
N ASN A 30 -4.72 7.69 -2.23
CA ASN A 30 -4.85 8.15 -3.62
C ASN A 30 -5.76 7.21 -4.43
N GLU A 31 -5.88 7.42 -5.74
CA GLU A 31 -6.72 6.61 -6.63
C GLU A 31 -6.29 5.13 -6.76
N TYR A 32 -5.03 4.79 -6.46
CA TYR A 32 -4.48 3.44 -6.58
C TYR A 32 -4.67 2.60 -5.32
N ILE A 33 -5.47 3.10 -4.37
CA ILE A 33 -5.78 2.38 -3.14
C ILE A 33 -7.27 2.51 -2.79
N GLY A 34 -7.85 1.41 -2.31
CA GLY A 34 -9.25 1.37 -1.90
C GLY A 34 -9.50 2.07 -0.55
N SER A 35 -10.77 2.19 -0.20
CA SER A 35 -11.17 2.72 1.11
C SER A 35 -11.21 1.58 2.15
N TYR A 36 -10.26 1.60 3.10
CA TYR A 36 -10.10 0.52 4.07
C TYR A 36 -10.45 0.91 5.51
N LYS A 37 -10.87 -0.08 6.30
CA LYS A 37 -11.16 0.07 7.72
C LYS A 37 -9.97 -0.38 8.56
N VAL A 38 -9.95 -0.03 9.84
CA VAL A 38 -8.98 -0.59 10.79
C VAL A 38 -9.22 -2.10 10.91
N GLY A 39 -8.14 -2.88 10.90
CA GLY A 39 -8.15 -4.34 10.88
C GLY A 39 -8.09 -4.96 9.48
N SER A 40 -8.24 -4.16 8.40
CA SER A 40 -8.13 -4.67 7.04
C SER A 40 -6.72 -5.16 6.73
N ASP A 41 -6.62 -6.40 6.23
CA ASP A 41 -5.41 -6.96 5.62
C ASP A 41 -5.41 -6.62 4.13
N ILE A 42 -4.43 -5.83 3.69
CA ILE A 42 -4.38 -5.31 2.33
C ILE A 42 -3.03 -5.63 1.68
N SER A 43 -3.08 -5.91 0.38
CA SER A 43 -1.89 -6.00 -0.48
C SER A 43 -1.99 -4.97 -1.59
N PHE A 44 -0.92 -4.23 -1.85
CA PHE A 44 -0.88 -3.18 -2.88
C PHE A 44 0.55 -2.91 -3.33
N TYR A 45 0.70 -2.44 -4.57
CA TYR A 45 1.98 -1.96 -5.06
C TYR A 45 2.24 -0.54 -4.59
N ALA A 46 3.48 -0.26 -4.17
CA ALA A 46 3.86 1.07 -3.75
C ALA A 46 5.32 1.41 -4.08
N LYS A 47 5.57 2.72 -4.20
CA LYS A 47 6.88 3.35 -4.06
C LYS A 47 7.09 3.68 -2.57
N LYS A 48 8.31 3.47 -2.07
CA LYS A 48 8.67 3.78 -0.68
C LYS A 48 9.51 5.06 -0.65
N GLU A 49 9.07 6.02 0.15
CA GLU A 49 9.84 7.20 0.49
C GLU A 49 10.28 7.12 1.96
N SER A 50 11.58 7.28 2.20
CA SER A 50 12.12 7.31 3.56
C SER A 50 11.68 8.61 4.24
N GLY A 51 10.90 8.47 5.31
CA GLY A 51 10.42 9.61 6.10
C GLY A 51 11.19 9.73 7.41
N PHE A 52 11.25 10.95 7.96
CA PHE A 52 12.01 11.22 9.19
C PHE A 52 11.52 10.44 10.42
N PHE A 53 10.22 10.13 10.49
CA PHE A 53 9.62 9.36 11.60
C PHE A 53 9.09 7.99 11.18
N LYS A 54 8.60 7.87 9.95
CA LYS A 54 8.05 6.64 9.37
C LYS A 54 8.21 6.71 7.86
N ASP A 55 8.58 5.59 7.27
CA ASP A 55 8.55 5.42 5.82
C ASP A 55 7.11 5.60 5.31
N VAL A 56 7.01 6.25 4.16
CA VAL A 56 5.77 6.51 3.45
C VAL A 56 5.68 5.57 2.26
N LEU A 57 4.55 4.89 2.13
CA LEU A 57 4.19 4.10 0.96
C LEU A 57 3.20 4.91 0.14
N ILE A 58 3.56 5.14 -1.12
CA ILE A 58 2.72 5.81 -2.11
C ILE A 58 2.20 4.70 -3.03
N PRO A 59 0.90 4.36 -2.96
CA PRO A 59 0.32 3.36 -3.84
C PRO A 59 0.47 3.76 -5.31
N ILE A 60 0.77 2.78 -6.16
CA ILE A 60 0.99 2.93 -7.60
C ILE A 60 0.15 1.92 -8.37
N SER A 61 -0.05 2.16 -9.66
CA SER A 61 -0.71 1.22 -10.56
C SER A 61 0.11 -0.06 -10.80
N ASP A 62 -0.57 -1.10 -11.28
CA ASP A 62 0.07 -2.36 -11.71
C ASP A 62 1.04 -2.13 -12.87
N GLU A 63 0.72 -1.23 -13.79
CA GLU A 63 1.59 -0.85 -14.92
C GLU A 63 2.88 -0.18 -14.42
N GLU A 64 2.77 0.79 -13.50
CA GLU A 64 3.95 1.40 -12.86
C GLU A 64 4.77 0.40 -12.05
N ALA A 65 4.13 -0.66 -11.52
CA ALA A 65 4.81 -1.75 -10.84
C ALA A 65 5.49 -2.73 -11.82
N GLY A 66 5.29 -2.57 -13.13
CA GLY A 66 5.84 -3.42 -14.18
C GLY A 66 5.11 -4.76 -14.32
N VAL A 67 3.89 -4.87 -13.82
CA VAL A 67 3.06 -6.08 -13.95
C VAL A 67 2.61 -6.19 -15.40
N LYS A 68 3.07 -7.23 -16.09
CA LYS A 68 2.60 -7.56 -17.44
C LYS A 68 1.38 -8.45 -17.34
N ILE A 69 0.24 -7.97 -17.82
CA ILE A 69 -0.95 -8.80 -18.01
C ILE A 69 -0.66 -9.74 -19.17
N ILE A 70 -0.37 -11.00 -18.87
CA ILE A 70 -0.40 -12.08 -19.86
C ILE A 70 -1.85 -12.50 -20.00
N ASN A 71 -2.52 -11.99 -21.02
CA ASN A 71 -3.80 -12.56 -21.46
C ASN A 71 -3.49 -13.97 -21.97
N ASN A 72 -3.77 -14.98 -21.15
CA ASN A 72 -4.04 -16.30 -21.68
C ASN A 72 -5.44 -16.23 -22.27
N ASP A 73 -5.51 -15.89 -23.56
CA ASP A 73 -6.70 -16.14 -24.35
C ASP A 73 -6.94 -17.66 -24.33
N LEU A 74 -7.87 -18.09 -23.47
CA LEU A 74 -8.46 -19.43 -23.45
C LEU A 74 -9.71 -19.45 -24.33
#